data_AF-A0A8X6KSU5-F1
#
_entry.id   AF-A0A8X6KSU5-F1
#
_cell.length_a   1.000
_cell.length_b   1.000
_cell.length_c   1.000
_cell.angle_alpha   90.00
_cell.angle_beta   90.00
_cell.angle_gamma   90.00
#
_symmetry.space_group_name_H-M   'P 1'
#
loop_
_entity.id
_entity.type
_entity.pdbx_description
1 polymer ?
#
loop_
_entity_poly.entity_id
_entity_poly.type
_entity_poly.pdbx_seq_one_letter_code
_entity_poly.pdbx_strand_id
1 'polypeptide(L)'
;MQHRLFKLLLEDEDVQFTDLLLHTEVRWLSRGKILERFIMLLPQIKEFIASRGEFYEQLENKDWLIDLGFLTDITAKLNELNLKIQGKNQHIADMISAV
;
A
#
# COMPACT_ATOMS: atom_id res chain seq x y z
N MET A 1 -6.91 5.94 19.16
CA MET A 1 -5.90 6.85 19.73
C MET A 1 -4.61 6.80 18.92
N GLN A 2 -4.00 5.62 18.73
CA GLN A 2 -2.75 5.44 17.99
C GLN A 2 -2.77 5.98 16.54
N HIS A 3 -3.85 5.73 15.80
CA HIS A 3 -4.01 6.25 14.44
C HIS A 3 -3.90 7.79 14.35
N ARG A 4 -4.41 8.53 15.36
CA ARG A 4 -4.33 9.99 15.38
C ARG A 4 -2.90 10.48 15.66
N LEU A 5 -2.16 9.76 16.51
CA LEU A 5 -0.76 10.07 16.80
C LEU A 5 0.13 9.84 15.59
N PHE A 6 -0.10 8.73 14.87
CA PHE A 6 0.62 8.45 13.63
C PHE A 6 0.35 9.53 12.56
N LYS A 7 -0.91 9.99 12.42
CA LYS A 7 -1.23 11.11 11.52
C LYS A 7 -0.46 12.39 11.84
N LEU A 8 -0.41 12.77 13.12
CA LEU A 8 0.32 13.97 13.53
C LEU A 8 1.81 13.87 13.18
N LEU A 9 2.42 12.69 13.38
CA LEU A 9 3.80 12.44 12.97
C LEU A 9 4.00 12.63 11.46
N LEU A 10 3.08 12.13 10.63
CA LEU A 10 3.15 12.31 9.17
C LEU A 10 2.96 13.77 8.73
N GLU A 11 2.11 14.52 9.44
CA GLU A 11 1.87 15.94 9.20
C GLU A 11 3.09 16.80 9.59
N ASP A 12 3.77 16.46 10.70
CA ASP A 12 4.97 17.15 11.16
C ASP A 12 6.18 16.91 10.23
N GLU A 13 6.25 15.75 9.58
CA GLU A 13 7.31 15.39 8.62
C GLU A 13 7.06 15.82 7.17
N ASP A 14 5.95 16.54 6.89
CA ASP A 14 5.53 16.98 5.53
C ASP A 14 5.54 15.83 4.49
N VAL A 15 5.10 14.64 4.92
CA VAL A 15 5.12 13.45 4.08
C VAL A 15 3.98 13.50 3.06
N GLN A 16 4.23 13.00 1.84
CA GLN A 16 3.25 12.98 0.74
C GLN A 16 1.88 12.37 1.12
N PHE A 17 1.86 11.45 2.10
CA PHE A 17 0.62 10.86 2.61
C PHE A 17 0.40 11.29 4.05
N THR A 18 -0.79 11.82 4.32
CA THR A 18 -1.25 12.18 5.66
C THR A 18 -1.95 11.02 6.40
N ASP A 19 -2.04 9.84 5.77
CA ASP A 19 -2.67 8.66 6.36
C ASP A 19 -2.35 7.34 5.64
N LEU A 20 -2.36 6.25 6.42
CA LEU A 20 -2.49 4.88 5.93
C LEU A 20 -3.98 4.64 5.62
N LEU A 21 -4.33 4.42 4.34
CA LEU A 21 -5.71 4.16 3.94
C LEU A 21 -6.22 2.81 4.44
N LEU A 22 -6.66 2.67 5.68
CA LEU A 22 -7.06 1.37 6.21
C LEU A 22 -8.27 0.74 5.48
N HIS A 23 -9.12 1.55 4.81
CA HIS A 23 -10.25 1.08 4.00
C HIS A 23 -10.47 1.92 2.72
N THR A 24 -10.80 1.26 1.60
CA THR A 24 -11.41 1.91 0.42
C THR A 24 -12.56 1.05 -0.12
N GLU A 25 -13.53 1.67 -0.80
CA GLU A 25 -14.79 1.07 -1.31
C GLU A 25 -14.62 -0.26 -2.08
N VAL A 26 -13.51 -0.46 -2.79
CA VAL A 26 -13.22 -1.72 -3.50
C VAL A 26 -12.16 -2.54 -2.74
N ARG A 27 -12.59 -3.65 -2.13
CA ARG A 27 -11.85 -4.42 -1.11
C ARG A 27 -10.44 -4.92 -1.50
N TRP A 28 -10.15 -5.17 -2.78
CA TRP A 28 -8.85 -5.67 -3.22
C TRP A 28 -7.97 -4.55 -3.81
N LEU A 29 -8.59 -3.58 -4.51
CA LEU A 29 -7.98 -2.28 -4.85
C LEU A 29 -7.49 -1.52 -3.60
N SER A 30 -8.26 -1.59 -2.51
CA SER A 30 -7.88 -1.01 -1.23
C SER A 30 -6.61 -1.64 -0.69
N ARG A 31 -6.47 -2.96 -0.81
CA ARG A 31 -5.36 -3.73 -0.26
C ARG A 31 -4.05 -3.43 -0.99
N GLY A 32 -4.06 -3.36 -2.33
CA GLY A 32 -2.86 -2.96 -3.07
C GLY A 32 -2.41 -1.53 -2.74
N LYS A 33 -3.35 -0.57 -2.66
CA LYS A 33 -3.03 0.81 -2.28
C LYS A 33 -2.51 0.96 -0.85
N ILE A 34 -2.99 0.12 0.06
CA ILE A 34 -2.45 0.05 1.44
C ILE A 34 -0.99 -0.39 1.40
N LEU A 35 -0.69 -1.45 0.65
CA LEU A 35 0.66 -1.99 0.55
C LEU A 35 1.65 -0.96 -0.02
N GLU A 36 1.27 -0.28 -1.11
CA GLU A 36 2.07 0.82 -1.70
C GLU A 36 2.37 1.91 -0.66
N ARG A 37 1.35 2.41 0.03
CA ARG A 37 1.53 3.45 1.06
C ARG A 37 2.33 2.96 2.26
N PHE A 38 2.15 1.70 2.65
CA PHE A 38 2.89 1.12 3.76
C PHE A 38 4.38 1.06 3.46
N ILE A 39 4.77 0.67 2.24
CA ILE A 39 6.18 0.69 1.82
C ILE A 39 6.73 2.13 1.78
N MET A 40 5.96 3.07 1.22
CA MET A 40 6.40 4.48 1.15
C MET A 40 6.57 5.14 2.52
N LEU A 41 5.76 4.72 3.51
CA LEU A 41 5.81 5.21 4.90
C LEU A 41 6.63 4.30 5.82
N LEU A 42 7.37 3.32 5.29
CA LEU A 42 8.10 2.35 6.10
C LEU A 42 9.06 3.01 7.13
N PRO A 43 9.81 4.09 6.79
CA PRO A 43 10.63 4.80 7.78
C PRO A 43 9.81 5.36 8.94
N GLN A 44 8.72 6.06 8.65
CA GLN A 44 7.83 6.67 9.66
C GLN A 44 7.15 5.61 10.53
N ILE A 45 6.77 4.48 9.93
CA ILE A 45 6.18 3.35 10.65
C ILE A 45 7.19 2.77 11.64
N LYS A 46 8.46 2.58 11.22
CA LYS A 46 9.53 2.12 12.11
C LYS A 46 9.77 3.09 13.25
N GLU A 47 9.86 4.39 12.96
CA GLU A 47 10.05 5.43 13.96
C GLU A 47 8.89 5.47 14.97
N PHE A 48 7.66 5.45 14.48
CA PHE A 48 6.48 5.45 15.32
C PHE A 48 6.42 4.22 16.25
N ILE A 49 6.78 3.04 15.75
CA ILE A 49 6.86 1.81 16.53
C ILE A 49 7.98 1.88 17.58
N ALA A 50 9.16 2.37 17.19
CA ALA A 50 10.31 2.52 18.09
C ALA A 50 10.02 3.52 19.22
N SER A 51 9.33 4.64 18.92
CA SER A 51 8.93 5.64 19.91
C SER A 51 8.01 5.08 21.01
N ARG A 52 7.34 3.96 20.71
CA ARG A 52 6.45 3.23 21.62
C ARG A 52 7.15 2.09 22.35
N GLY A 53 8.43 1.86 22.10
CA GLY A 53 9.20 0.73 22.64
C GLY A 53 8.74 -0.63 22.10
N GLU A 54 8.05 -0.64 20.96
CA GLU A 54 7.64 -1.87 20.29
C GLU A 54 8.69 -2.29 19.25
N PHE A 55 8.72 -3.58 18.92
CA PHE A 55 9.64 -4.13 17.93
C PHE A 55 8.93 -5.20 17.10
N TYR A 56 9.13 -5.14 15.79
CA TYR A 56 8.65 -6.13 14.83
C TYR A 56 9.80 -6.54 13.94
N GLU A 57 10.22 -7.80 14.05
CA GLU A 57 11.35 -8.36 13.30
C GLU A 57 11.19 -8.19 11.78
N GLN A 58 9.96 -8.32 11.29
CA GLN A 58 9.60 -8.17 9.88
C GLN A 58 10.02 -6.81 9.31
N LEU A 59 9.98 -5.76 10.13
CA LEU A 59 10.35 -4.41 9.68
C LEU A 59 11.86 -4.27 9.52
N GLU A 60 12.67 -5.10 10.18
CA GLU A 60 14.14 -5.08 10.06
C GLU A 60 14.69 -6.21 9.15
N ASN A 61 13.87 -7.23 8.87
CA ASN A 61 14.25 -8.34 8.02
C ASN A 61 14.18 -7.94 6.53
N LYS A 62 15.35 -7.90 5.88
CA LYS A 62 15.47 -7.53 4.46
C LYS A 62 14.73 -8.49 3.52
N ASP A 63 14.81 -9.79 3.75
CA ASP A 63 14.16 -10.77 2.88
C ASP A 63 12.63 -10.62 2.94
N TRP A 64 12.10 -10.40 4.16
CA TRP A 64 10.68 -10.15 4.34
C TRP A 64 10.22 -8.85 3.66
N LEU A 65 11.03 -7.78 3.73
CA LEU A 65 10.72 -6.52 3.05
C LEU A 65 10.77 -6.66 1.52
N ILE A 66 11.67 -7.49 0.99
CA ILE A 66 11.74 -7.80 -0.44
C ILE A 66 10.46 -8.54 -0.87
N ASP A 67 10.04 -9.55 -0.12
CA ASP A 67 8.79 -10.29 -0.39
C ASP A 67 7.57 -9.36 -0.33
N LEU A 68 7.54 -8.44 0.64
CA LEU A 68 6.49 -7.42 0.73
C LEU A 68 6.49 -6.48 -0.49
N GLY A 69 7.67 -6.04 -0.94
CA GLY A 69 7.84 -5.23 -2.15
C GLY A 69 7.31 -5.95 -3.38
N PHE A 70 7.71 -7.20 -3.57
CA PHE A 70 7.26 -8.04 -4.67
C PHE A 70 5.73 -8.24 -4.66
N LEU A 71 5.15 -8.52 -3.50
CA LEU A 71 3.69 -8.62 -3.35
C LEU A 71 3.01 -7.30 -3.72
N THR A 72 3.58 -6.17 -3.29
CA THR A 72 3.05 -4.83 -3.59
C THR A 72 3.02 -4.61 -5.10
N ASP A 73 4.11 -4.90 -5.80
CA ASP A 73 4.20 -4.76 -7.27
C ASP A 73 3.17 -5.62 -8.00
N ILE A 74 3.00 -6.90 -7.60
CA ILE A 74 1.98 -7.77 -8.18
C ILE A 74 0.59 -7.19 -7.96
N THR A 75 0.28 -6.76 -6.74
CA THR A 75 -1.04 -6.19 -6.43
C THR A 75 -1.31 -4.89 -7.19
N ALA A 76 -0.30 -4.07 -7.42
CA ALA A 76 -0.38 -2.88 -8.27
C ALA A 76 -0.74 -3.25 -9.71
N LYS A 77 -0.09 -4.27 -10.28
CA LYS A 77 -0.41 -4.76 -11.64
C LYS A 77 -1.80 -5.37 -11.75
N LEU A 78 -2.24 -6.11 -10.74
CA LEU A 78 -3.61 -6.61 -10.71
C LEU A 78 -4.64 -5.47 -10.60
N ASN A 79 -4.32 -4.42 -9.85
CA ASN A 79 -5.14 -3.20 -9.77
C ASN A 79 -5.26 -2.50 -11.12
N GLU A 80 -4.14 -2.29 -11.83
CA GLU A 80 -4.12 -1.73 -13.17
C GLU A 80 -4.98 -2.57 -14.13
N LEU A 81 -4.80 -3.89 -14.13
CA LEU A 81 -5.52 -4.81 -15.00
C LEU A 81 -7.03 -4.76 -14.75
N ASN A 82 -7.46 -4.87 -13.50
CA ASN A 82 -8.87 -4.86 -13.21
C ASN A 82 -9.51 -3.49 -13.49
N LEU A 83 -8.82 -2.37 -13.24
CA LEU A 83 -9.35 -1.05 -13.62
C LEU A 83 -9.58 -0.95 -15.13
N LYS A 84 -8.69 -1.53 -15.94
CA LYS A 84 -8.90 -1.66 -17.39
C LYS A 84 -10.18 -2.46 -17.67
N ILE A 85 -10.28 -3.68 -17.13
CA ILE A 85 -11.42 -4.59 -17.36
C ILE A 85 -12.76 -3.99 -16.91
N GLN A 86 -12.77 -3.12 -15.89
CA GLN A 86 -13.99 -2.46 -15.39
C GLN A 86 -14.41 -1.22 -16.20
N GLY A 87 -13.63 -0.79 -17.20
CA GLY A 87 -13.99 0.31 -18.09
C GLY A 87 -15.21 -0.01 -18.96
N LYS A 88 -16.04 1.01 -19.27
CA LYS A 88 -17.14 0.84 -20.25
C LYS A 88 -16.55 0.40 -21.60
N ASN A 89 -17.14 -0.63 -22.21
CA ASN A 89 -16.76 -1.22 -23.51
C ASN A 89 -15.43 -2.00 -23.54
N GLN A 90 -14.97 -2.59 -22.43
CA GLN A 90 -13.90 -3.60 -22.48
C GLN A 90 -14.51 -5.00 -22.43
N HIS A 91 -14.90 -5.55 -23.59
CA HIS A 91 -15.23 -6.97 -23.67
C HIS A 91 -13.92 -7.78 -23.69
N ILE A 92 -13.91 -8.92 -22.98
CA ILE A 92 -12.75 -9.82 -22.90
C ILE A 92 -12.22 -10.18 -24.30
N ALA A 93 -13.12 -10.29 -25.29
CA ALA A 93 -12.78 -10.55 -26.70
C ALA A 93 -11.91 -9.45 -27.35
N ASP A 94 -12.14 -8.17 -26.99
CA ASP A 94 -11.40 -7.03 -27.52
C ASP A 94 -9.98 -6.94 -26.92
N MET A 95 -9.82 -7.38 -25.66
CA MET A 95 -8.52 -7.36 -24.98
C MET A 95 -7.55 -8.45 -25.47
N ILE A 96 -8.09 -9.62 -25.85
CA ILE A 96 -7.28 -10.75 -26.37
C ILE A 96 -6.77 -10.45 -27.79
N SER A 97 -7.52 -9.65 -28.54
CA SER A 97 -7.20 -9.33 -29.95
C SER A 97 -6.16 -8.21 -30.11
N ALA A 98 -5.73 -7.59 -29.01
CA ALA A 98 -4.75 -6.50 -28.98
C ALA A 98 -3.32 -6.95 -28.59
N VAL A 99 -3.09 -8.26 -28.48
CA VAL A 99 -1.79 -8.92 -28.22
C VAL A 99 -1.36 -9.67 -29.48
#